data_AF-A0A2V8N2B5-F1
#
_entry.id   AF-A0A2V8N2B5-F1
#
_cell.length_a   1.000
_cell.length_b   1.000
_cell.length_c   1.000
_cell.angle_alpha   90.00
_cell.angle_beta   90.00
_cell.angle_gamma   90.00
#
_symmetry.space_group_name_H-M   'P 1'
#
loop_
_entity.id
_entity.type
_entity.pdbx_description
1 polymer ?
#
loop_
_entity_poly.entity_id
_entity_poly.type
_entity_poly.pdbx_seq_one_letter_code
_entity_poly.pdbx_strand_id
1 'polypeptide(L)'
;MIRKKEPEAEKIASLTEREREVISLVAEGRRNKQIGERLFISEKTVRHYLTSIFDKLGVTDRLALMIYSYKHGLAKIIPPPSADKE
;
A
#
# COMPACT_ATOMS: atom_id res chain seq x y z
N MET A 1 -3.42 1.74 34.24
CA MET A 1 -2.83 0.84 33.21
C MET A 1 -3.00 1.50 31.85
N ILE A 2 -1.96 2.16 31.36
CA ILE A 2 -1.99 2.85 30.07
C ILE A 2 -1.91 1.77 28.99
N ARG A 3 -3.02 1.48 28.30
CA ARG A 3 -3.00 0.73 27.05
C ARG A 3 -2.11 1.53 26.10
N LYS A 4 -0.84 1.15 25.93
CA LYS A 4 -0.02 1.63 24.83
C LYS A 4 -0.78 1.24 23.57
N LYS A 5 -1.50 2.18 22.94
CA LYS A 5 -1.93 2.00 21.57
C LYS A 5 -0.65 1.74 20.78
N GLU A 6 -0.56 0.59 20.15
CA GLU A 6 0.59 0.25 19.33
C GLU A 6 0.74 1.35 18.27
N PRO A 7 1.91 1.98 18.13
CA PRO A 7 2.10 3.07 17.17
C PRO A 7 1.72 2.66 15.74
N GLU A 8 1.87 1.37 15.42
CA GLU A 8 1.41 0.76 14.17
C GLU A 8 -0.10 0.90 13.92
N ALA A 9 -0.95 0.70 14.93
CA ALA A 9 -2.40 0.79 14.75
C ALA A 9 -2.84 2.23 14.42
N GLU A 10 -2.15 3.22 14.99
CA GLU A 10 -2.41 4.63 14.71
C GLU A 10 -1.94 5.04 13.31
N LYS A 11 -0.78 4.54 12.87
CA LYS A 11 -0.31 4.73 11.48
C LYS A 11 -1.28 4.12 10.47
N ILE A 12 -1.79 2.91 10.75
CA ILE A 12 -2.76 2.25 9.89
C ILE A 12 -4.11 3.01 9.87
N ALA A 13 -4.52 3.53 11.03
CA ALA A 13 -5.73 4.33 11.15
C ALA A 13 -5.62 5.69 10.41
N SER A 14 -4.42 6.27 10.30
CA SER A 14 -4.17 7.55 9.60
C SER A 14 -4.17 7.43 8.07
N LEU A 15 -4.15 6.20 7.55
CA LEU A 15 -4.36 5.94 6.13
C LEU A 15 -5.80 6.28 5.73
N THR A 16 -5.94 6.95 4.60
CA THR A 16 -7.21 7.19 3.93
C THR A 16 -7.66 5.95 3.16
N GLU A 17 -8.93 5.92 2.76
CA GLU A 17 -9.47 4.84 1.92
C GLU A 17 -8.69 4.71 0.61
N ARG A 18 -8.37 5.84 -0.04
CA ARG A 18 -7.62 5.85 -1.29
C ARG A 18 -6.20 5.32 -1.13
N GLU A 19 -5.55 5.62 -0.02
CA GLU A 19 -4.23 5.06 0.29
C GLU A 19 -4.30 3.56 0.52
N ARG A 20 -5.33 3.06 1.22
CA ARG A 20 -5.55 1.62 1.40
C ARG A 20 -5.77 0.89 0.08
N GLU A 21 -6.49 1.50 -0.86
CA GLU A 21 -6.64 0.95 -2.22
C GLU A 21 -5.28 0.85 -2.93
N VAL A 22 -4.49 1.93 -2.92
CA VAL A 22 -3.14 1.94 -3.52
C VAL A 22 -2.27 0.86 -2.88
N ILE A 23 -2.26 0.74 -1.54
CA ILE A 23 -1.51 -0.28 -0.81
C ILE A 23 -1.91 -1.69 -1.24
N SER A 24 -3.22 -1.96 -1.36
CA SER A 24 -3.73 -3.26 -1.79
C SER A 24 -3.22 -3.62 -3.18
N LEU A 25 -3.25 -2.68 -4.12
CA LEU A 25 -2.76 -2.91 -5.49
C LEU A 25 -1.24 -3.05 -5.56
N VAL A 26 -0.50 -2.34 -4.69
CA VAL A 26 0.95 -2.52 -4.55
C VAL A 26 1.27 -3.92 -4.05
N ALA A 27 0.53 -4.39 -3.04
CA ALA A 27 0.65 -5.74 -2.48
C ALA A 27 0.21 -6.84 -3.46
N GLU A 28 -0.66 -6.55 -4.41
CA GLU A 28 -0.92 -7.45 -5.57
C GLU A 28 0.26 -7.52 -6.57
N GLY A 29 1.30 -6.70 -6.38
CA GLY A 29 2.45 -6.64 -7.29
C GLY A 29 2.26 -5.71 -8.50
N ARG A 30 1.19 -4.91 -8.56
CA ARG A 30 0.87 -4.06 -9.73
C ARG A 30 1.81 -2.86 -9.86
N ARG A 31 2.27 -2.58 -11.07
CA ARG A 31 3.12 -1.41 -11.35
C ARG A 31 2.32 -0.11 -11.23
N ASN A 32 2.99 1.02 -11.01
CA ASN A 32 2.33 2.32 -10.83
C ASN A 32 1.40 2.68 -11.99
N LYS A 33 1.76 2.31 -13.23
CA LYS A 33 0.92 2.48 -14.42
C LYS A 33 -0.40 1.70 -14.30
N GLN A 34 -0.33 0.41 -13.96
CA GLN A 34 -1.50 -0.46 -13.78
C GLN A 34 -2.38 0.00 -12.60
N ILE A 35 -1.76 0.50 -11.53
CA ILE A 35 -2.48 1.11 -10.40
C ILE A 35 -3.23 2.35 -10.88
N GLY A 36 -2.55 3.22 -11.65
CA GLY A 36 -3.15 4.43 -12.21
C GLY A 36 -4.34 4.12 -13.11
N GLU A 37 -4.20 3.14 -14.01
CA GLU A 37 -5.28 2.67 -14.88
C GLU A 37 -6.48 2.16 -14.07
N ARG A 38 -6.25 1.31 -13.07
CA ARG A 38 -7.32 0.72 -12.25
C ARG A 38 -8.03 1.75 -11.38
N LEU A 39 -7.30 2.76 -10.91
CA LEU A 39 -7.81 3.84 -10.06
C LEU A 39 -8.27 5.06 -10.87
N PHE A 40 -8.16 5.04 -12.20
CA PHE A 40 -8.46 6.18 -13.08
C PHE A 40 -7.67 7.46 -12.72
N ILE A 41 -6.39 7.30 -12.36
CA ILE A 41 -5.47 8.40 -12.02
C ILE A 41 -4.15 8.28 -12.78
N SER A 42 -3.39 9.37 -12.86
CA SER A 42 -2.07 9.34 -13.51
C SER A 42 -1.05 8.55 -12.68
N GLU A 43 -0.07 7.94 -13.35
CA GLU A 43 1.08 7.30 -12.67
C GLU A 43 1.80 8.27 -11.72
N LYS A 44 1.88 9.56 -12.08
CA LYS A 44 2.44 10.62 -11.24
C LYS A 44 1.64 10.78 -9.94
N THR A 45 0.32 10.71 -10.02
CA THR A 45 -0.58 10.75 -8.85
C THR A 45 -0.36 9.52 -7.97
N VAL A 46 -0.19 8.32 -8.56
CA VAL A 46 0.16 7.10 -7.80
C VAL A 46 1.47 7.28 -7.04
N ARG A 47 2.52 7.82 -7.69
CA ARG A 47 3.78 8.10 -7.00
C ARG A 47 3.60 9.05 -5.82
N HIS A 48 2.76 10.07 -5.96
CA HIS A 48 2.46 11.00 -4.87
C HIS A 48 1.78 10.29 -3.69
N TYR A 49 0.79 9.43 -3.97
CA TYR A 49 0.18 8.58 -2.93
C TYR A 49 1.23 7.68 -2.25
N LEU A 50 2.11 7.03 -3.02
CA LEU A 50 3.16 6.18 -2.45
C LEU A 50 4.09 6.95 -1.52
N THR A 51 4.52 8.16 -1.90
CA THR A 51 5.36 9.00 -1.04
C THR A 51 4.64 9.34 0.27
N SER A 52 3.35 9.70 0.22
CA SER A 52 2.59 10.00 1.43
C SER A 52 2.38 8.75 2.30
N ILE A 53 2.12 7.59 1.69
CA ILE A 53 2.00 6.31 2.39
C ILE A 53 3.31 5.93 3.07
N PHE A 54 4.44 6.09 2.37
CA PHE A 54 5.77 5.80 2.90
C PHE A 54 6.08 6.64 4.13
N ASP A 55 5.77 7.93 4.07
CA ASP A 55 5.92 8.86 5.19
C ASP A 55 5.03 8.48 6.39
N LYS A 56 3.75 8.19 6.14
CA LYS A 56 2.78 7.79 7.17
C LYS A 56 3.13 6.48 7.86
N LEU A 57 3.60 5.48 7.10
CA LEU A 57 3.90 4.15 7.63
C LEU A 57 5.35 4.04 8.13
N GLY A 58 6.23 4.96 7.73
CA GLY A 58 7.66 4.92 8.01
C GLY A 58 8.38 3.82 7.24
N VAL A 59 7.93 3.50 6.02
CA VAL A 59 8.55 2.50 5.15
C VAL A 59 9.36 3.19 4.05
N THR A 60 10.50 2.61 3.69
CA THR A 60 11.46 3.25 2.76
C THR A 60 11.22 2.87 1.31
N ASP A 61 10.68 1.68 1.06
CA ASP A 61 10.64 1.08 -0.26
C ASP A 61 9.34 0.34 -0.53
N ARG A 62 9.04 0.14 -1.82
CA ARG A 62 7.88 -0.65 -2.26
C ARG A 62 7.88 -2.06 -1.67
N LEU A 63 9.03 -2.72 -1.60
CA LEU A 63 9.14 -4.05 -0.98
C LEU A 63 8.82 -4.00 0.51
N ALA A 64 9.36 -3.00 1.22
CA ALA A 64 9.05 -2.78 2.63
C ALA A 64 7.55 -2.52 2.83
N LEU A 65 6.92 -1.73 1.95
CA LEU A 65 5.46 -1.51 1.97
C LEU A 65 4.67 -2.80 1.74
N MET A 66 5.07 -3.64 0.79
CA MET A 66 4.42 -4.94 0.56
C MET A 66 4.52 -5.82 1.81
N ILE A 67 5.72 -5.98 2.37
CA ILE A 67 5.95 -6.76 3.60
C ILE A 67 5.14 -6.19 4.77
N TYR A 68 5.15 -4.87 4.95
CA TYR A 68 4.37 -4.17 5.97
C TYR A 68 2.88 -4.48 5.82
N SER A 69 2.36 -4.38 4.60
CA SER A 69 0.95 -4.60 4.30
C SER A 69 0.51 -6.02 4.64
N TYR A 70 1.36 -7.01 4.39
CA TYR A 70 1.09 -8.40 4.77
C TYR A 70 1.18 -8.61 6.28
N LYS A 71 2.25 -8.10 6.92
CA LYS A 71 2.48 -8.24 8.36
C LYS A 71 1.34 -7.64 9.20
N HIS A 72 0.74 -6.56 8.70
CA HIS A 72 -0.32 -5.82 9.38
C HIS A 72 -1.73 -6.09 8.83
N GLY A 73 -1.88 -7.04 7.89
CA GLY A 73 -3.18 -7.43 7.34
C GLY A 73 -3.87 -6.34 6.49
N LEU A 74 -3.13 -5.36 5.99
CA LEU A 74 -3.63 -4.29 5.11
C LEU A 74 -3.95 -4.80 3.71
N ALA A 75 -3.31 -5.88 3.30
CA ALA A 75 -3.57 -6.54 2.03
C ALA A 75 -3.61 -8.06 2.26
N LYS A 76 -4.58 -8.72 1.62
CA LYS A 76 -4.60 -10.18 1.56
C LYS A 76 -3.59 -10.62 0.51
N ILE A 77 -2.83 -11.68 0.80
CA ILE A 77 -2.06 -12.39 -0.23
C ILE A 77 -3.08 -12.91 -1.25
N ILE A 78 -3.27 -12.14 -2.32
CA ILE A 78 -3.71 -12.70 -3.59
C ILE A 78 -2.37 -12.96 -4.29
N PRO A 79 -1.93 -14.23 -4.46
CA PRO A 79 -0.79 -14.50 -5.31
C PRO A 79 -1.05 -13.81 -6.66
N PRO A 80 -0.06 -13.15 -7.28
CA PRO A 80 -0.26 -12.46 -8.55
C PRO A 80 -1.03 -13.41 -9.48
N PRO A 81 -2.23 -13.02 -9.97
CA PRO A 81 -3.05 -13.91 -10.79
C PRO A 81 -2.36 -14.08 -12.13
N SER A 82 -1.43 -15.02 -12.17
CA SER A 82 -0.52 -15.29 -13.28
C SER A 82 0.37 -14.09 -13.63
N ALA A 83 1.62 -14.36 -13.98
CA ALA A 83 2.37 -13.43 -14.79
C ALA A 83 1.48 -13.04 -15.98
N ASP A 84 1.21 -11.74 -16.16
CA ASP A 84 0.88 -11.20 -17.47
C ASP A 84 2.02 -11.65 -18.40
N LYS A 85 1.81 -12.79 -19.07
CA LYS A 85 2.54 -13.20 -20.25
C LYS A 85 2.03 -12.31 -21.38
N GLU A 86 2.62 -11.13 -21.52
CA GLU A 86 2.67 -10.39 -22.78
C GLU A 86 4.07 -9.77 -22.93
#